data_AF-B0CX99-F1
#
_entry.id   AF-B0CX99-F1
#
_cell.length_a   1.000
_cell.length_b   1.000
_cell.length_c   1.000
_cell.angle_alpha   90.00
_cell.angle_beta   90.00
_cell.angle_gamma   90.00
#
_symmetry.space_group_name_H-M   'P 1'
#
loop_
_entity.id
_entity.type
_entity.pdbx_description
1 polymer ?
#
loop_
_entity_poly.entity_id
_entity_poly.type
_entity_poly.pdbx_seq_one_letter_code
_entity_poly.pdbx_strand_id
1 'polypeptide(L)'
;MPLSWALKRNCENRNLVDLSLLLKLLLNAFSSVADPLVHYGRHFGRRVQALCNIHALLTNGVLCMVELADRTDESFTAEERREHKVYLTLLQSVPGLEERLLTGTDEELLIIAELLRKGMSGARGDDTKSLKGAILDWITPKGQALQPPLSWNIKHDHGFNHKRTGSLLCLVFGSPVSRPEKDRNKTGPRLQKTGPAFTVFYF
;
A
#
# COMPACT_ATOMS: atom_id res chain seq x y z
N MET A 1 43.00 -15.94 37.38
CA MET A 1 44.00 -15.54 36.36
C MET A 1 45.07 -16.63 36.29
N PRO A 2 45.55 -17.10 35.13
CA PRO A 2 45.15 -16.75 33.77
C PRO A 2 44.87 -17.95 32.82
N LEU A 3 44.08 -17.64 31.78
CA LEU A 3 44.09 -18.26 30.47
C LEU A 3 45.45 -18.04 29.78
N SER A 4 46.02 -19.04 29.11
CA SER A 4 46.59 -18.89 27.76
C SER A 4 47.18 -20.22 27.28
N TRP A 5 47.17 -20.42 25.95
CA TRP A 5 47.71 -21.56 25.17
C TRP A 5 46.84 -22.82 25.24
N ALA A 6 46.06 -23.23 24.22
CA ALA A 6 46.27 -23.05 22.79
C ALA A 6 44.94 -23.15 22.02
N LEU A 7 44.33 -21.99 21.80
CA LEU A 7 43.77 -21.63 20.51
C LEU A 7 44.92 -21.56 19.49
N LYS A 8 45.31 -22.70 18.92
CA LYS A 8 46.10 -22.71 17.68
C LYS A 8 45.94 -24.02 16.92
N ARG A 9 44.76 -24.18 16.32
CA ARG A 9 44.56 -24.69 14.95
C ARG A 9 43.05 -24.76 14.66
N ASN A 10 42.69 -24.37 13.45
CA ASN A 10 41.35 -24.34 12.87
C ASN A 10 40.49 -23.09 13.15
N CYS A 11 41.14 -21.92 13.13
CA CYS A 11 40.56 -20.74 12.49
C CYS A 11 40.78 -20.89 10.98
N GLU A 12 39.80 -21.45 10.27
CA GLU A 12 39.54 -21.27 8.84
C GLU A 12 38.34 -22.19 8.52
N ASN A 13 37.29 -21.65 7.87
CA ASN A 13 36.06 -22.35 7.44
C ASN A 13 34.89 -22.56 8.44
N ARG A 14 34.62 -21.64 9.38
CA ARG A 14 33.36 -21.68 10.17
C ARG A 14 32.51 -20.40 10.18
N ASN A 15 32.56 -19.58 9.14
CA ASN A 15 31.78 -18.32 9.13
C ASN A 15 30.88 -18.08 7.89
N LEU A 16 30.85 -18.97 6.90
CA LEU A 16 29.99 -18.77 5.71
C LEU A 16 28.71 -19.61 5.72
N VAL A 17 28.76 -20.82 6.27
CA VAL A 17 27.58 -21.70 6.36
C VAL A 17 26.60 -21.21 7.41
N ASP A 18 27.10 -20.60 8.49
CA ASP A 18 26.32 -20.16 9.64
C ASP A 18 25.53 -18.87 9.34
N LEU A 19 26.12 -17.89 8.65
CA LEU A 19 25.37 -16.72 8.15
C LEU A 19 24.33 -17.10 7.11
N SER A 20 24.58 -18.10 6.26
CA SER A 20 23.58 -18.58 5.31
C SER A 20 22.42 -19.29 6.02
N LEU A 21 22.72 -20.03 7.09
CA LEU A 21 21.71 -20.74 7.87
C LEU A 21 20.93 -19.75 8.75
N LEU A 22 21.59 -18.75 9.34
CA LEU A 22 20.96 -17.63 10.04
C LEU A 22 20.09 -16.81 9.10
N LEU A 23 20.53 -16.52 7.88
CA LEU A 23 19.71 -15.81 6.89
C LEU A 23 18.50 -16.66 6.49
N LYS A 24 18.68 -17.97 6.26
CA LYS A 24 17.58 -18.92 5.96
C LYS A 24 16.62 -19.09 7.14
N LEU A 25 17.13 -19.11 8.37
CA LEU A 25 16.34 -19.21 9.59
C LEU A 25 15.63 -17.90 9.91
N LEU A 26 16.24 -16.75 9.63
CA LEU A 26 15.59 -15.44 9.73
C LEU A 26 14.53 -15.26 8.64
N LEU A 27 14.78 -15.72 7.41
CA LEU A 27 13.78 -15.79 6.34
C LEU A 27 12.62 -16.73 6.69
N ASN A 28 12.90 -17.88 7.32
CA ASN A 28 11.88 -18.84 7.75
C ASN A 28 11.16 -18.42 9.05
N ALA A 29 11.78 -17.65 9.95
CA ALA A 29 11.15 -17.17 11.18
C ALA A 29 10.09 -16.09 10.93
N PHE A 30 10.07 -15.49 9.74
CA PHE A 30 8.97 -14.66 9.24
C PHE A 30 7.84 -15.47 8.56
N SER A 31 7.87 -16.81 8.61
CA SER A 31 6.82 -17.65 8.01
C SER A 31 5.54 -17.66 8.86
N SER A 32 4.83 -16.54 8.84
CA SER A 32 3.39 -16.52 9.08
C SER A 32 2.68 -16.29 7.74
N VAL A 33 2.28 -17.41 7.11
CA VAL A 33 1.01 -17.64 6.36
C VAL A 33 0.80 -17.05 4.94
N ALA A 34 1.76 -16.38 4.28
CA ALA A 34 1.55 -15.91 2.89
C ALA A 34 2.77 -16.09 1.95
N ASP A 35 2.49 -16.28 0.66
CA ASP A 35 3.50 -16.36 -0.41
C ASP A 35 4.46 -15.13 -0.38
N PRO A 36 5.78 -15.30 -0.52
CA PRO A 36 6.76 -14.20 -0.47
C PRO A 36 6.44 -13.03 -1.42
N LEU A 37 5.85 -13.29 -2.60
CA LEU A 37 5.46 -12.24 -3.54
C LEU A 37 4.38 -11.32 -2.96
N VAL A 38 3.52 -11.81 -2.07
CA VAL A 38 2.54 -10.97 -1.36
C VAL A 38 3.25 -9.99 -0.43
N HIS A 39 4.33 -10.42 0.22
CA HIS A 39 5.15 -9.54 1.05
C HIS A 39 5.87 -8.48 0.23
N TYR A 40 6.49 -8.88 -0.88
CA TYR A 40 7.13 -7.94 -1.80
C TYR A 40 6.14 -6.94 -2.41
N GLY A 41 4.95 -7.40 -2.81
CA GLY A 41 3.88 -6.53 -3.28
C GLY A 41 3.46 -5.50 -2.23
N ARG A 42 3.39 -5.91 -0.95
CA ARG A 42 3.11 -4.98 0.16
C ARG A 42 4.19 -3.91 0.30
N HIS A 43 5.47 -4.30 0.24
CA HIS A 43 6.59 -3.35 0.31
C HIS A 43 6.56 -2.37 -0.88
N PHE A 44 6.41 -2.90 -2.09
CA PHE A 44 6.33 -2.13 -3.34
C PHE A 44 5.18 -1.12 -3.30
N GLY A 45 3.99 -1.53 -2.86
CA GLY A 45 2.83 -0.65 -2.74
C GLY A 45 3.02 0.50 -1.76
N ARG A 46 3.82 0.32 -0.70
CA ARG A 46 4.10 1.38 0.28
C ARG A 46 5.24 2.31 -0.13
N ARG A 47 6.24 1.80 -0.85
CA ARG A 47 7.50 2.52 -1.10
C ARG A 47 7.63 3.07 -2.50
N VAL A 48 6.99 2.45 -3.47
CA VAL A 48 7.18 2.75 -4.89
C VAL A 48 5.90 3.32 -5.49
N GLN A 49 4.84 2.50 -5.57
CA GLN A 49 3.61 2.90 -6.27
C GLN A 49 2.37 2.27 -5.61
N ALA A 50 1.57 3.05 -4.88
CA ALA A 50 0.41 2.55 -4.14
C ALA A 50 -0.79 2.14 -5.03
N LEU A 51 -0.95 2.82 -6.16
CA LEU A 51 -1.97 2.56 -7.17
C LEU A 51 -1.26 2.20 -8.46
N CYS A 52 -1.08 0.90 -8.69
CA CYS A 52 -0.42 0.37 -9.87
C CYS A 52 -1.30 -0.73 -10.50
N ASN A 53 -1.44 -0.70 -11.82
CA ASN A 53 -1.93 -1.84 -12.57
C ASN A 53 -0.76 -2.82 -12.78
N ILE A 54 -0.54 -3.69 -11.80
CA ILE A 54 0.62 -4.60 -11.81
C ILE A 54 0.66 -5.50 -13.04
N HIS A 55 -0.50 -5.97 -13.51
CA HIS A 55 -0.54 -6.79 -14.71
C HIS A 55 0.01 -6.02 -15.92
N ALA A 56 -0.52 -4.83 -16.19
CA ALA A 56 -0.04 -4.00 -17.29
C ALA A 56 1.45 -3.62 -17.12
N LEU A 57 1.88 -3.31 -15.89
CA LEU A 57 3.28 -3.01 -15.59
C LEU A 57 4.20 -4.18 -15.96
N LEU A 58 3.83 -5.41 -15.60
CA LEU A 58 4.64 -6.61 -15.89
C LEU A 58 4.63 -6.94 -17.39
N THR A 59 3.46 -6.96 -18.03
CA THR A 59 3.35 -7.24 -19.47
C THR A 59 4.14 -6.23 -20.29
N ASN A 60 3.93 -4.93 -20.04
CA ASN A 60 4.63 -3.87 -20.77
C ASN A 60 6.13 -3.89 -20.45
N GLY A 61 6.51 -4.19 -19.20
CA GLY A 61 7.92 -4.29 -18.80
C GLY A 61 8.65 -5.42 -19.54
N VAL A 62 8.05 -6.61 -19.61
CA VAL A 62 8.62 -7.74 -20.37
C VAL A 62 8.70 -7.41 -21.86
N LEU A 63 7.65 -6.83 -22.45
CA LEU A 63 7.67 -6.40 -23.85
C LEU A 63 8.76 -5.35 -24.11
N CYS A 64 8.89 -4.35 -23.24
CA CYS A 64 9.93 -3.33 -23.36
C CYS A 64 11.34 -3.93 -23.32
N MET A 65 11.60 -4.94 -22.49
CA MET A 65 12.91 -5.60 -22.45
C MET A 65 13.26 -6.29 -23.78
N VAL A 66 12.27 -6.79 -24.51
CA VAL A 66 12.45 -7.35 -25.86
C VAL A 66 12.62 -6.24 -26.89
N GLU A 67 11.79 -5.20 -26.86
CA GLU A 67 11.82 -4.10 -27.84
C GLU A 67 13.03 -3.15 -27.68
N LEU A 68 13.55 -2.99 -26.46
CA LEU A 68 14.76 -2.20 -26.18
C LEU A 68 16.03 -2.79 -26.80
N ALA A 69 16.00 -4.06 -27.22
CA ALA A 69 17.08 -4.63 -28.02
C ALA A 69 17.16 -3.99 -29.43
N ASP A 70 16.03 -3.51 -29.95
CA ASP A 70 15.88 -3.01 -31.33
C ASP A 70 15.61 -1.49 -31.43
N ARG A 71 15.20 -0.81 -30.35
CA ARG A 71 14.80 0.61 -30.36
C ARG A 71 15.62 1.47 -29.39
N THR A 72 15.85 2.73 -29.78
CA THR A 72 16.49 3.74 -28.92
C THR A 72 15.51 4.30 -27.87
N ASP A 73 16.02 4.62 -26.68
CA ASP A 73 15.28 5.17 -25.52
C ASP A 73 14.47 6.45 -25.85
N GLU A 74 14.87 7.19 -26.88
CA GLU A 74 14.17 8.39 -27.36
C GLU A 74 12.81 8.11 -28.02
N SER A 75 12.55 6.86 -28.40
CA SER A 75 11.30 6.47 -29.06
C SER A 75 10.11 6.29 -28.09
N PHE A 76 10.39 6.26 -26.79
CA PHE A 76 9.36 6.11 -25.75
C PHE A 76 8.86 7.46 -25.24
N THR A 77 7.54 7.53 -25.05
CA THR A 77 6.87 8.65 -24.40
C THR A 77 7.38 8.83 -22.96
N ALA A 78 7.18 10.03 -22.40
CA ALA A 78 7.56 10.31 -21.02
C ALA A 78 6.82 9.41 -20.01
N GLU A 79 5.60 8.99 -20.35
CA GLU A 79 4.80 8.08 -19.53
C GLU A 79 5.37 6.66 -19.55
N GLU A 80 5.65 6.10 -20.73
CA GLU A 80 6.26 4.77 -20.86
C GLU A 80 7.62 4.70 -20.14
N ARG A 81 8.45 5.75 -20.25
CA ARG A 81 9.72 5.81 -19.50
C ARG A 81 9.53 5.87 -17.99
N ARG A 82 8.45 6.48 -17.51
CA ARG A 82 8.11 6.49 -16.08
C ARG A 82 7.65 5.11 -15.63
N GLU A 83 6.76 4.47 -16.38
CA GLU A 83 6.28 3.11 -16.09
C GLU A 83 7.42 2.10 -16.11
N HIS A 84 8.32 2.19 -17.10
CA HIS A 84 9.50 1.33 -17.19
C HIS A 84 10.44 1.51 -15.98
N LYS A 85 10.65 2.74 -15.48
CA LYS A 85 11.42 2.96 -14.23
C LYS A 85 10.75 2.31 -13.02
N VAL A 86 9.42 2.35 -12.95
CA VAL A 86 8.66 1.68 -11.89
C VAL A 86 8.82 0.16 -11.99
N TYR A 87 8.79 -0.40 -13.21
CA TYR A 87 9.06 -1.82 -13.47
C TYR A 87 10.48 -2.23 -13.04
N LEU A 88 11.51 -1.46 -13.42
CA LEU A 88 12.89 -1.72 -12.98
C LEU A 88 13.04 -1.67 -11.45
N THR A 89 12.35 -0.74 -10.80
CA THR A 89 12.34 -0.65 -9.33
C THR A 89 11.68 -1.89 -8.69
N LEU A 90 10.65 -2.45 -9.34
CA LEU A 90 10.03 -3.71 -8.90
C LEU A 90 11.02 -4.89 -9.01
N LEU A 91 11.72 -5.02 -10.15
CA LEU A 91 12.72 -6.08 -10.34
C LEU A 91 13.84 -6.01 -9.30
N GLN A 92 14.34 -4.80 -9.00
CA GLN A 92 15.34 -4.58 -7.94
C GLN A 92 14.85 -4.97 -6.53
N SER A 93 13.53 -4.87 -6.31
CA SER A 93 12.93 -5.17 -5.01
C SER A 93 12.66 -6.66 -4.78
N VAL A 94 12.59 -7.47 -5.85
CA VAL A 94 12.20 -8.89 -5.79
C VAL A 94 13.30 -9.75 -6.42
N PRO A 95 14.13 -10.42 -5.59
CA PRO A 95 15.21 -11.26 -6.10
C PRO A 95 14.71 -12.37 -7.03
N GLY A 96 15.35 -12.52 -8.19
CA GLY A 96 15.03 -13.56 -9.18
C GLY A 96 13.73 -13.34 -9.96
N LEU A 97 13.05 -12.21 -9.78
CA LEU A 97 11.80 -11.92 -10.50
C LEU A 97 12.00 -11.76 -12.00
N GLU A 98 13.10 -11.12 -12.40
CA GLU A 98 13.40 -10.87 -13.82
C GLU A 98 13.55 -12.18 -14.60
N GLU A 99 14.43 -13.07 -14.15
CA GLU A 99 14.63 -14.39 -14.75
C GLU A 99 13.29 -15.16 -14.82
N ARG A 100 12.54 -15.17 -13.71
CA ARG A 100 11.25 -15.84 -13.64
C ARG A 100 10.21 -15.29 -14.62
N LEU A 101 10.20 -13.98 -14.88
CA LEU A 101 9.31 -13.37 -15.87
C LEU A 101 9.74 -13.66 -17.31
N LEU A 102 11.04 -13.79 -17.57
CA LEU A 102 11.58 -14.05 -18.91
C LEU A 102 11.50 -15.52 -19.30
N THR A 103 11.61 -16.44 -18.35
CA THR A 103 11.55 -17.89 -18.61
C THR A 103 10.17 -18.50 -18.39
N GLY A 104 9.29 -17.77 -17.69
CA GLY A 104 7.97 -18.26 -17.29
C GLY A 104 6.93 -18.21 -18.40
N THR A 105 5.79 -18.87 -18.17
CA THR A 105 4.64 -18.79 -19.09
C THR A 105 3.75 -17.58 -18.79
N ASP A 106 2.84 -17.25 -19.70
CA ASP A 106 1.86 -16.19 -19.49
C ASP A 106 0.99 -16.46 -18.25
N GLU A 107 0.64 -17.72 -17.97
CA GLU A 107 -0.08 -18.11 -16.76
C GLU A 107 0.73 -17.83 -15.48
N GLU A 108 2.04 -18.07 -15.51
CA GLU A 108 2.90 -17.75 -14.37
C GLU A 108 2.99 -16.24 -14.14
N LEU A 109 3.04 -15.43 -15.21
CA LEU A 109 2.97 -13.98 -15.13
C LEU A 109 1.67 -13.52 -14.45
N LEU A 110 0.53 -14.10 -14.83
CA LEU A 110 -0.77 -13.82 -14.20
C LEU A 110 -0.75 -14.11 -12.70
N ILE A 111 -0.19 -15.26 -12.30
CA ILE A 111 -0.09 -15.65 -10.90
C ILE A 111 0.80 -14.67 -10.13
N ILE A 112 1.97 -14.31 -10.67
CA ILE A 112 2.89 -13.35 -10.06
C ILE A 112 2.20 -11.99 -9.89
N ALA A 113 1.53 -11.51 -10.94
CA ALA A 113 0.79 -10.26 -10.92
C ALA A 113 -0.27 -10.25 -9.82
N GLU A 114 -1.02 -11.34 -9.68
CA GLU A 114 -2.07 -11.48 -8.67
C GLU A 114 -1.50 -11.46 -7.24
N LEU A 115 -0.40 -12.17 -6.99
CA LEU A 115 0.24 -12.21 -5.68
C LEU A 115 0.78 -10.84 -5.27
N LEU A 116 1.47 -10.14 -6.18
CA LEU A 116 1.95 -8.77 -5.95
C LEU A 116 0.78 -7.81 -5.69
N ARG A 117 -0.26 -7.86 -6.54
CA ARG A 117 -1.47 -7.03 -6.41
C ARG A 117 -2.19 -7.27 -5.07
N LYS A 118 -2.28 -8.53 -4.63
CA LYS A 118 -2.84 -8.90 -3.33
C LYS A 118 -2.05 -8.25 -2.19
N GLY A 119 -0.72 -8.29 -2.26
CA GLY A 119 0.17 -7.61 -1.32
C GLY A 119 -0.07 -6.11 -1.24
N MET A 120 -0.06 -5.44 -2.39
CA MET A 120 -0.30 -3.99 -2.50
C MET A 120 -1.66 -3.58 -1.96
N SER A 121 -2.71 -4.32 -2.33
CA SER A 121 -4.07 -4.06 -1.89
C SER A 121 -4.21 -4.24 -0.38
N GLY A 122 -3.55 -5.27 0.18
CA GLY A 122 -3.48 -5.47 1.62
C GLY A 122 -2.76 -4.33 2.34
N ALA A 123 -1.66 -3.83 1.78
CA ALA A 123 -0.94 -2.68 2.33
C ALA A 123 -1.84 -1.44 2.44
N ARG A 124 -2.52 -1.09 1.36
CA ARG A 124 -3.47 0.02 1.31
C ARG A 124 -4.65 -0.19 2.28
N GLY A 125 -5.16 -1.42 2.36
CA GLY A 125 -6.21 -1.78 3.30
C GLY A 125 -5.80 -1.55 4.75
N ASP A 126 -4.58 -1.93 5.12
CA ASP A 126 -4.06 -1.72 6.46
C ASP A 126 -3.84 -0.24 6.77
N ASP A 127 -3.27 0.51 5.82
CA ASP A 127 -2.99 1.94 6.01
C ASP A 127 -4.30 2.73 6.19
N THR A 128 -5.33 2.42 5.41
CA THR A 128 -6.66 3.05 5.54
C THR A 128 -7.44 2.57 6.77
N LYS A 129 -7.19 1.35 7.25
CA LYS A 129 -7.76 0.82 8.50
C LYS A 129 -7.20 1.55 9.71
N SER A 130 -5.87 1.72 9.80
CA SER A 130 -5.21 2.40 10.94
C SER A 130 -5.46 3.90 10.97
N LEU A 131 -5.73 4.51 9.81
CA LEU A 131 -5.91 5.96 9.70
C LEU A 131 -7.07 6.51 10.54
N LYS A 132 -8.15 5.74 10.71
CA LYS A 132 -9.33 6.20 11.49
C LYS A 132 -8.96 6.54 12.94
N GLY A 133 -8.16 5.67 13.55
CA GLY A 133 -7.74 5.83 14.93
C GLY A 133 -6.82 7.02 15.12
N ALA A 134 -5.81 7.12 14.25
CA ALA A 134 -4.88 8.25 14.25
C ALA A 134 -5.60 9.60 14.06
N ILE A 135 -6.63 9.66 13.20
CA ILE A 135 -7.44 10.87 13.04
C ILE A 135 -8.20 11.20 14.33
N LEU A 136 -8.79 10.20 14.99
CA LEU A 136 -9.52 10.44 16.24
C LEU A 136 -8.61 10.96 17.34
N ASP A 137 -7.42 10.39 17.48
CA ASP A 137 -6.42 10.86 18.44
C ASP A 137 -5.98 12.30 18.12
N TRP A 138 -5.81 12.63 16.84
CA TRP A 138 -5.43 13.96 16.39
C TRP A 138 -6.50 15.03 16.65
N ILE A 139 -7.79 14.72 16.45
CA ILE A 139 -8.86 15.70 16.64
C ILE A 139 -9.31 15.84 18.11
N THR A 140 -8.97 14.86 18.95
CA THR A 140 -9.32 14.83 20.37
C THR A 140 -8.44 15.84 21.14
N PRO A 141 -9.03 16.82 21.83
CA PRO A 141 -8.26 17.78 22.62
C PRO A 141 -7.46 17.08 23.73
N LYS A 142 -6.22 17.53 23.98
CA LYS A 142 -5.36 16.94 25.00
C LYS A 142 -6.04 16.95 26.37
N GLY A 143 -6.09 15.79 27.04
CA GLY A 143 -6.69 15.63 28.36
C GLY A 143 -8.22 15.67 28.39
N GLN A 144 -8.89 15.64 27.23
CA GLN A 144 -10.35 15.59 27.14
C GLN A 144 -10.80 14.42 26.28
N ALA A 145 -12.07 14.05 26.38
CA ALA A 145 -12.73 13.09 25.49
C ALA A 145 -13.66 13.84 24.51
N LEU A 146 -13.85 13.27 23.32
CA LEU A 146 -14.89 13.74 22.40
C LEU A 146 -16.28 13.53 23.02
N GLN A 147 -17.19 14.45 22.71
CA GLN A 147 -18.58 14.43 23.20
C GLN A 147 -19.56 14.48 22.02
N PRO A 148 -20.35 13.41 21.78
CA PRO A 148 -20.25 12.09 22.43
C PRO A 148 -18.95 11.34 22.09
N PRO A 149 -18.52 10.36 22.91
CA PRO A 149 -17.36 9.54 22.59
C PRO A 149 -17.50 8.85 21.23
N LEU A 150 -16.46 8.92 20.40
CA LEU A 150 -16.43 8.25 19.10
C LEU A 150 -15.64 6.95 19.19
N SER A 151 -16.22 5.87 18.67
CA SER A 151 -15.51 4.60 18.50
C SER A 151 -14.46 4.71 17.41
N TRP A 152 -13.30 4.08 17.65
CA TRP A 152 -12.16 4.04 16.74
C TRP A 152 -12.45 3.31 15.42
N ASN A 153 -13.34 2.32 15.44
CA ASN A 153 -13.56 1.40 14.32
C ASN A 153 -14.90 1.59 13.59
N ILE A 154 -15.85 2.33 14.18
CA ILE A 154 -17.21 2.52 13.66
C ILE A 154 -17.32 3.90 13.02
N LYS A 155 -17.68 3.95 11.73
CA LYS A 155 -17.78 5.23 10.98
C LYS A 155 -19.15 5.91 11.07
N HIS A 156 -20.18 5.22 11.55
CA HIS A 156 -21.57 5.69 11.47
C HIS A 156 -21.77 7.07 12.13
N ASP A 157 -21.12 7.27 13.28
CA ASP A 157 -21.26 8.49 14.07
C ASP A 157 -20.18 9.54 13.75
N HIS A 158 -19.31 9.27 12.77
CA HIS A 158 -18.27 10.20 12.32
C HIS A 158 -18.83 11.20 11.29
N GLY A 159 -17.97 12.11 10.81
CA GLY A 159 -18.33 13.09 9.79
C GLY A 159 -19.39 14.08 10.28
N PHE A 160 -20.38 14.40 9.44
CA PHE A 160 -21.43 15.37 9.77
C PHE A 160 -22.37 14.94 10.92
N ASN A 161 -22.31 13.67 11.35
CA ASN A 161 -23.14 13.17 12.45
C ASN A 161 -22.61 13.56 13.84
N HIS A 162 -21.37 14.04 13.93
CA HIS A 162 -20.75 14.49 15.17
C HIS A 162 -20.17 15.89 15.04
N LYS A 163 -20.45 16.75 16.02
CA LYS A 163 -20.15 18.20 15.94
C LYS A 163 -18.69 18.50 15.61
N ARG A 164 -17.75 17.80 16.27
CA ARG A 164 -16.30 17.99 16.07
C ARG A 164 -15.80 17.54 14.69
N THR A 165 -16.28 16.40 14.19
CA THR A 165 -15.84 15.86 12.90
C THR A 165 -16.53 16.59 11.76
N GLY A 166 -17.80 16.95 11.93
CA GLY A 166 -18.58 17.70 10.96
C GLY A 166 -18.04 19.12 10.76
N SER A 167 -17.60 19.78 11.83
CA SER A 167 -16.99 21.12 11.73
C SER A 167 -15.68 21.11 10.93
N LEU A 168 -14.93 20.01 10.92
CA LEU A 168 -13.70 19.88 10.14
C LEU A 168 -13.96 19.65 8.64
N LEU A 169 -15.13 19.08 8.30
CA LEU A 169 -15.51 18.81 6.92
C LEU A 169 -16.24 20.00 6.27
N CYS A 170 -16.78 20.92 7.07
CA CYS A 170 -17.46 22.09 6.53
C CYS A 170 -16.44 23.11 6.01
N LEU A 171 -16.43 23.33 4.69
CA LEU A 171 -15.57 24.34 4.04
C LEU A 171 -15.94 25.78 4.43
N VAL A 172 -17.08 25.96 5.10
CA VAL A 172 -17.56 27.26 5.57
C VAL A 172 -17.20 27.41 7.05
N PHE A 173 -16.23 28.28 7.33
CA PHE A 173 -15.89 28.68 8.69
C PHE A 173 -17.14 29.26 9.39
N GLY A 174 -17.61 28.60 10.45
CA GLY A 174 -18.52 29.20 11.43
C GLY A 174 -20.03 28.97 11.26
N SER A 175 -20.50 28.23 10.25
CA SER A 175 -21.92 27.82 10.22
C SER A 175 -22.13 26.53 11.03
N PRO A 176 -23.13 26.48 11.94
CA PRO A 176 -23.46 25.24 12.62
C PRO A 176 -23.89 24.20 11.60
N VAL A 177 -23.29 23.01 11.65
CA VAL A 177 -23.70 21.86 10.83
C VAL A 177 -25.11 21.46 11.27
N SER A 178 -26.11 21.99 10.57
CA SER A 178 -27.49 21.55 10.72
C SER A 178 -27.56 20.09 10.26
N ARG A 179 -28.02 19.18 11.13
CA ARG A 179 -28.42 17.84 10.67
C ARG A 179 -29.45 18.04 9.56
N PRO A 180 -29.35 17.33 8.42
CA PRO A 180 -30.50 17.21 7.53
C PRO A 180 -31.54 16.42 8.32
N GLU A 181 -32.54 17.13 8.84
CA GLU A 181 -33.68 16.54 9.51
C GLU A 181 -34.35 15.61 8.49
N LYS A 182 -34.46 14.33 8.84
CA LYS A 182 -35.11 13.33 7.99
C LYS A 182 -36.62 13.56 8.10
N ASP A 183 -37.08 14.64 7.49
CA ASP A 183 -38.47 15.06 7.49
C ASP A 183 -39.25 14.06 6.63
N ARG A 184 -39.92 13.10 7.28
CA ARG A 184 -40.67 12.03 6.61
C ARG A 184 -41.95 12.52 5.92
N ASN A 185 -42.33 13.79 6.08
CA ASN A 185 -43.59 14.32 5.58
C ASN A 185 -43.45 15.73 4.97
N LYS A 186 -42.89 15.89 3.76
CA LYS A 186 -43.18 17.08 2.93
C LYS A 186 -43.20 16.74 1.44
N THR A 187 -44.39 16.78 0.86
CA THR A 187 -44.65 16.82 -0.57
C THR A 187 -44.38 18.25 -1.08
N GLY A 188 -43.31 18.41 -1.89
CA GLY A 188 -43.04 19.60 -2.74
C GLY A 188 -41.84 20.48 -2.34
N PRO A 189 -41.33 21.35 -3.23
CA PRO A 189 -41.05 21.18 -4.66
C PRO A 189 -39.56 20.77 -4.90
N ARG A 190 -39.30 20.26 -6.10
CA ARG A 190 -38.01 19.74 -6.57
C ARG A 190 -36.93 20.83 -6.51
N LEU A 191 -35.93 20.66 -5.64
CA LEU A 191 -34.70 21.45 -5.70
C LEU A 191 -34.03 21.21 -7.06
N GLN A 192 -34.01 22.24 -7.91
CA GLN A 192 -33.22 22.24 -9.13
C GLN A 192 -31.75 22.21 -8.74
N LYS A 193 -31.03 21.19 -9.22
CA LYS A 193 -29.58 21.08 -9.10
C LYS A 193 -28.95 22.06 -10.08
N THR A 194 -28.50 23.22 -9.60
CA THR A 194 -27.58 24.10 -10.31
C THR A 194 -26.29 24.18 -9.49
N GLY A 195 -25.29 23.41 -9.91
CA GLY A 195 -23.96 23.37 -9.29
C GLY A 195 -23.20 22.09 -9.68
N PRO A 196 -21.88 22.14 -9.94
CA PRO A 196 -21.16 21.06 -10.58
C PRO A 196 -21.21 19.80 -9.71
N ALA A 197 -21.50 18.68 -10.37
CA ALA A 197 -21.63 17.38 -9.74
C ALA A 197 -20.29 16.96 -9.12
N PHE A 198 -20.14 17.17 -7.81
CA PHE A 198 -19.17 16.41 -7.05
C PHE A 198 -19.71 14.99 -6.91
N THR A 199 -19.20 14.10 -7.75
CA THR A 199 -19.33 12.65 -7.60
C THR A 199 -18.85 12.29 -6.20
N VAL A 200 -19.78 11.98 -5.31
CA VAL A 200 -19.47 11.37 -4.01
C VAL A 200 -19.06 9.94 -4.31
N PHE A 201 -17.75 9.69 -4.34
CA PHE A 201 -17.22 8.34 -4.30
C PHE A 201 -17.46 7.79 -2.90
N TYR A 202 -18.37 6.83 -2.80
CA TYR A 202 -18.45 5.95 -1.63
C TYR A 202 -17.34 4.91 -1.77
N PHE A 203 -16.39 4.91 -0.83
CA PHE A 203 -15.45 3.79 -0.59
C PHE A 203 -16.06 2.79 0.39
#